data_AF-A0A969CHN4-F1
#
_entry.id   AF-A0A969CHN4-F1
#
_cell.length_a   1.000
_cell.length_b   1.000
_cell.length_c   1.000
_cell.angle_alpha   90.00
_cell.angle_beta   90.00
_cell.angle_gamma   90.00
#
_symmetry.space_group_name_H-M   'P 1'
#
loop_
_entity.id
_entity.type
_entity.pdbx_description
1 polymer ?
#
loop_
_entity_poly.entity_id
_entity_poly.type
_entity_poly.pdbx_seq_one_letter_code
_entity_poly.pdbx_strand_id
1 'polypeptide(L)'
;MRSHNTPLYNKVASPHRVRHFSITAALEATAGNVRVVQQLSRHAKPETVMRYDDNRNNLQGEVTELLSGLLEKRGEDQRDTSR
;
A
#
# COMPACT_ATOMS: atom_id res chain seq x y z
N MET A 1 -20.22 38.49 -7.26
CA MET A 1 -19.95 37.05 -7.36
C MET A 1 -18.71 36.86 -8.23
N ARG A 2 -17.52 36.67 -7.64
CA ARG A 2 -16.27 36.45 -8.41
C ARG A 2 -16.08 34.94 -8.62
N SER A 3 -16.29 34.50 -9.85
CA SER A 3 -16.01 33.15 -10.31
C SER A 3 -14.50 32.92 -10.28
N HIS A 4 -14.03 32.03 -9.42
CA HIS A 4 -12.65 31.55 -9.46
C HIS A 4 -12.55 30.45 -10.50
N ASN A 5 -12.32 30.84 -11.77
CA ASN A 5 -11.90 29.91 -12.80
C ASN A 5 -10.40 29.68 -12.66
N THR A 6 -10.01 28.77 -11.77
CA THR A 6 -8.62 28.33 -11.65
C THR A 6 -8.32 27.36 -12.79
N PRO A 7 -7.43 27.68 -13.74
CA PRO A 7 -7.07 26.72 -14.78
C PRO A 7 -6.38 25.53 -14.12
N LEU A 8 -6.92 24.32 -14.31
CA LEU A 8 -6.26 23.09 -13.90
C LEU A 8 -4.97 22.97 -14.72
N TYR A 9 -3.87 23.43 -14.11
CA TYR A 9 -2.54 23.35 -14.68
C TYR A 9 -2.29 21.91 -15.15
N ASN A 10 -1.92 21.79 -16.43
CA ASN A 10 -1.51 20.58 -17.10
C ASN A 10 -0.37 19.92 -16.31
N LYS A 11 -0.70 19.08 -15.33
CA LYS A 11 0.25 18.24 -14.60
C LYS A 11 0.81 17.24 -15.60
N VAL A 12 1.87 17.64 -16.30
CA VAL A 12 2.57 16.78 -17.25
C VAL A 12 2.94 15.48 -16.53
N ALA A 13 2.35 14.38 -16.98
CA ALA A 13 2.69 13.06 -16.48
C ALA A 13 4.11 12.73 -16.95
N SER A 14 5.09 12.78 -16.05
CA SER A 14 6.46 12.38 -16.38
C SER A 14 6.51 10.87 -16.65
N PRO A 15 7.46 10.37 -17.46
CA PRO A 15 7.59 8.94 -17.75
C PRO A 15 7.60 8.07 -16.48
N HIS A 16 8.28 8.52 -15.43
CA HIS A 16 8.30 7.82 -14.15
C HIS A 16 6.92 7.80 -13.46
N ARG A 17 6.14 8.89 -13.53
CA ARG A 17 4.78 8.92 -12.96
C ARG A 17 3.85 7.96 -13.69
N VAL A 18 3.94 7.89 -15.03
CA VAL A 18 3.16 6.93 -15.83
C VAL A 18 3.51 5.50 -15.43
N ARG A 19 4.81 5.17 -15.26
CA ARG A 19 5.24 3.86 -14.78
C ARG A 19 4.70 3.54 -13.39
N HIS A 20 4.82 4.46 -12.45
CA HIS A 20 4.30 4.29 -11.08
C HIS A 20 2.79 4.03 -11.11
N PHE A 21 2.04 4.89 -11.80
CA PHE A 21 0.59 4.77 -11.94
C PHE A 21 0.19 3.43 -12.56
N SER A 22 0.90 2.99 -13.60
CA SER A 22 0.62 1.72 -14.29
C SER A 22 0.81 0.50 -13.37
N ILE A 23 1.84 0.50 -12.52
CA ILE A 23 2.09 -0.59 -11.55
C ILE A 23 0.96 -0.64 -10.51
N THR A 24 0.60 0.51 -9.93
CA THR A 24 -0.48 0.60 -8.94
C THR A 24 -1.82 0.15 -9.55
N ALA A 25 -2.19 0.67 -10.72
CA ALA A 25 -3.44 0.30 -11.39
C ALA A 25 -3.49 -1.20 -11.74
N ALA A 26 -2.37 -1.79 -12.15
CA ALA A 26 -2.30 -3.22 -12.43
C ALA A 26 -2.45 -4.08 -11.16
N LEU A 27 -1.89 -3.65 -10.02
CA LEU A 27 -2.08 -4.32 -8.73
C LEU A 27 -3.54 -4.26 -8.27
N GLU A 28 -4.22 -3.14 -8.48
CA GLU A 28 -5.65 -3.01 -8.18
C GLU A 28 -6.50 -3.94 -9.07
N ALA A 29 -6.29 -3.89 -10.39
CA ALA A 29 -7.04 -4.70 -11.35
C ALA A 29 -6.82 -6.22 -11.20
N THR A 30 -5.71 -6.62 -10.58
CA THR A 30 -5.33 -8.04 -10.39
C THR A 30 -5.46 -8.52 -8.95
N ALA A 31 -6.13 -7.74 -8.08
CA ALA A 31 -6.29 -8.06 -6.66
C ALA A 31 -4.95 -8.38 -5.94
N GLY A 32 -3.89 -7.62 -6.26
CA GLY A 32 -2.57 -7.76 -5.63
C GLY A 32 -1.70 -8.89 -6.21
N ASN A 33 -1.95 -9.35 -7.43
CA ASN A 33 -1.12 -10.40 -8.04
C ASN A 33 0.27 -9.88 -8.44
N VAL A 34 1.19 -9.88 -7.47
CA VAL A 34 2.57 -9.39 -7.60
C VAL A 34 3.31 -10.05 -8.76
N ARG A 35 3.12 -11.36 -8.98
CA ARG A 35 3.81 -12.10 -10.05
C ARG A 35 3.45 -11.58 -11.43
N VAL A 36 2.16 -11.39 -11.71
CA VAL A 36 1.69 -10.87 -13.00
C VAL A 36 2.15 -9.42 -13.20
N VAL A 37 2.06 -8.59 -12.17
CA VAL A 37 2.48 -7.18 -12.26
C VAL A 37 4.01 -7.03 -12.37
N GLN A 38 4.78 -7.94 -11.78
CA GLN A 38 6.23 -8.01 -12.01
C GLN A 38 6.55 -8.27 -13.48
N GLN A 39 5.87 -9.22 -14.10
CA GLN A 39 6.04 -9.52 -15.53
C GLN A 39 5.65 -8.33 -16.41
N LEU A 40 4.57 -7.62 -16.08
CA LEU A 40 4.16 -6.39 -16.76
C LEU A 40 5.23 -5.29 -16.66
N SER A 41 5.71 -5.04 -15.44
CA SER A 41 6.64 -3.94 -15.16
C SER A 41 8.09 -4.23 -15.52
N ARG A 42 8.43 -5.52 -15.75
CA ARG A 42 9.80 -6.00 -16.04
C ARG A 42 10.80 -5.72 -14.92
N HIS A 43 10.34 -5.61 -13.67
CA HIS A 43 11.27 -5.55 -12.54
C HIS A 43 11.94 -6.91 -12.34
N ALA A 44 13.28 -6.90 -12.31
CA ALA A 44 14.08 -8.10 -12.03
C ALA A 44 13.77 -8.66 -10.63
N LYS A 45 13.44 -7.78 -9.68
CA LYS A 45 13.25 -8.07 -8.28
C LYS A 45 11.77 -7.94 -7.89
N PRO A 46 11.09 -9.01 -7.41
CA PRO A 46 9.68 -8.94 -7.01
C PRO A 46 9.46 -7.96 -5.85
N GLU A 47 10.47 -7.77 -4.99
CA GLU A 47 10.42 -6.87 -3.84
C GLU A 47 10.08 -5.43 -4.24
N THR A 48 10.49 -5.04 -5.45
CA THR A 48 10.15 -3.71 -5.97
C THR A 48 8.64 -3.56 -6.14
N VAL A 49 7.94 -4.58 -6.67
CA VAL A 49 6.47 -4.56 -6.81
C VAL A 49 5.77 -4.76 -5.46
N MET A 50 6.31 -5.61 -4.59
CA MET A 50 5.78 -5.79 -3.23
C MET A 50 5.72 -4.48 -2.44
N ARG A 51 6.71 -3.58 -2.61
CA ARG A 51 6.67 -2.25 -1.98
C ARG A 51 5.49 -1.40 -2.49
N TYR A 52 5.14 -1.50 -3.77
CA TYR A 52 3.94 -0.81 -4.28
C TYR A 52 2.66 -1.38 -3.65
N ASP A 53 2.59 -2.70 -3.48
CA ASP A 53 1.42 -3.38 -2.93
C ASP A 53 1.25 -3.13 -1.42
N ASP A 54 2.35 -3.11 -0.66
CA ASP A 54 2.35 -2.71 0.75
C ASP A 54 1.96 -1.23 0.90
N ASN A 55 2.54 -0.32 0.10
CA ASN A 55 2.21 1.10 0.20
C ASN A 55 0.74 1.44 -0.08
N ARG A 56 0.02 0.64 -0.89
CA ARG A 56 -1.41 0.87 -1.18
C ARG A 56 -2.34 0.32 -0.10
N ASN A 57 -1.94 -0.75 0.59
CA ASN A 57 -2.80 -1.47 1.54
C ASN A 57 -2.34 -1.31 2.99
N ASN A 58 -1.15 -0.75 3.24
CA ASN A 58 -0.53 -0.63 4.57
C ASN A 58 -0.46 -1.98 5.33
N LEU A 59 -0.11 -3.06 4.61
CA LEU A 59 -0.14 -4.42 5.16
C LEU A 59 0.79 -4.57 6.37
N GLN A 60 1.96 -3.93 6.32
CA GLN A 60 2.87 -3.90 7.46
C GLN A 60 2.20 -3.31 8.72
N GLY A 61 1.45 -2.21 8.56
CA GLY A 61 0.73 -1.56 9.65
C GLY A 61 -0.36 -2.46 10.23
N GLU A 62 -1.15 -3.10 9.38
CA GLU A 62 -2.20 -4.04 9.81
C GLU A 62 -1.64 -5.20 10.65
N VAL A 63 -0.54 -5.80 10.22
CA VAL A 63 0.11 -6.90 10.95
C VAL A 63 0.73 -6.42 12.27
N THR A 64 1.25 -5.19 12.29
CA THR A 64 1.81 -4.59 13.51
C THR A 64 0.73 -4.38 14.56
N GLU A 65 -0.42 -3.85 14.16
CA GLU A 65 -1.57 -3.64 15.05
C GLU A 65 -2.11 -4.96 15.61
N LEU A 66 -2.25 -5.97 14.74
CA LEU A 66 -2.66 -7.31 15.15
C LEU A 66 -1.71 -7.89 16.21
N LEU A 67 -0.40 -7.74 16.01
CA LEU A 67 0.60 -8.22 16.97
C LEU A 67 0.51 -7.47 18.29
N SER A 68 0.27 -6.15 18.27
CA SER A 68 0.08 -5.34 19.47
C SER A 68 -1.08 -5.86 20.32
N GLY A 69 -2.25 -6.06 19.70
CA GLY A 69 -3.43 -6.57 20.42
C GLY A 69 -3.22 -7.98 21.03
N LEU A 70 -2.46 -8.85 20.37
CA LEU A 70 -2.13 -10.18 20.92
C LEU A 70 -1.23 -10.08 22.16
N LEU A 71 -0.30 -9.13 22.19
CA LEU A 71 0.57 -8.90 23.35
C LEU A 71 -0.18 -8.31 24.54
N GLU A 72 -1.09 -7.37 24.28
CA GLU A 72 -1.95 -6.76 25.30
C GLU A 72 -2.86 -7.81 25.96
N LYS A 73 -3.54 -8.64 25.16
CA LYS A 73 -4.40 -9.72 25.64
C LYS A 73 -3.65 -10.71 26.52
N ARG A 74 -2.44 -11.11 26.11
CA ARG A 74 -1.58 -11.98 26.93
C ARG A 74 -1.23 -11.35 28.28
N GLY A 75 -1.01 -10.04 28.32
CA GLY A 75 -0.72 -9.30 29.56
C GLY A 75 -1.93 -9.16 30.48
N GLU A 76 -3.15 -9.20 29.95
CA GLU A 76 -4.39 -9.26 30.75
C GLU A 76 -4.60 -10.63 31.39
N ASP A 77 -4.47 -11.71 30.60
CA ASP A 77 -4.65 -13.09 31.07
C ASP A 77 -3.70 -13.44 32.24
N GLN A 78 -2.46 -12.92 32.23
CA GLN A 78 -1.46 -13.16 33.28
C GLN A 78 -1.73 -12.38 34.59
N ARG A 79 -2.47 -11.27 34.51
CA ARG A 79 -2.82 -10.47 35.70
C ARG A 79 -3.99 -11.07 36.47
N ASP A 80 -4.90 -11.78 35.78
CA ASP A 80 -6.08 -12.40 36.40
C ASP A 80 -5.75 -13.71 37.14
N THR A 81 -4.71 -14.44 36.72
CA THR A 81 -4.26 -15.68 37.39
C THR A 81 -3.55 -15.47 38.74
N SER A 82 -3.30 -14.22 39.14
CA SER A 82 -2.54 -13.89 40.35
C SER A 82 -3.41 -13.40 41.52
N ARG A 83 -4.73 -13.55 41.44
CA ARG A 83 -5.70 -13.14 42.47
C ARG A 83 -6.42 -14.34 43.08
#